data_AF-A0A166J689-F1
#
_entry.id   AF-A0A166J689-F1
#
_cell.length_a   1.000
_cell.length_b   1.000
_cell.length_c   1.000
_cell.angle_alpha   90.00
_cell.angle_beta   90.00
_cell.angle_gamma   90.00
#
_symmetry.space_group_name_H-M   'P 1'
#
loop_
_entity.id
_entity.type
_entity.pdbx_description
1 polymer ?
#
loop_
_entity_poly.entity_id
_entity_poly.type
_entity_poly.pdbx_seq_one_letter_code
_entity_poly.pdbx_strand_id
1 'polypeptide(L)'
;MMPYDHEYDGADIARLWNLVTEFSEQLNQIKNLVASLQAQAHDLKMQALHSETGFVLRRFNTNMSKESFETEVSRMNGMLAEENQSLQHDNKQLSLLLKEYEQTLESVMGRFRSRAHEAQIHELSITRHYERLVLSRETADLTQELANATNASLVMSRLSSSLRAALRLEGGEEPESEGPRSEDLLDEGRGYKGPDTETEVDWALERECELVRLEKENEELRRMLGVGAEGLQERIAAKQIIAPRNAHLELRKNRRRVTGSSSIGFGLQRSSSGWSEREQWPESGQEQPRQFQM
;
A
#
# COMPACT_ATOMS: atom_id res chain seq x y z
N MET A 1 72.81 -55.64 -20.25
CA MET A 1 71.83 -54.98 -21.13
C MET A 1 70.50 -55.04 -20.43
N MET A 2 70.18 -54.03 -19.62
CA MET A 2 68.87 -53.87 -18.98
C MET A 2 68.38 -52.49 -19.38
N PRO A 3 67.22 -52.35 -20.03
CA PRO A 3 66.73 -51.08 -20.51
C PRO A 3 66.18 -50.31 -19.30
N TYR A 4 66.90 -49.26 -18.89
CA TYR A 4 66.38 -48.24 -17.98
C TYR A 4 65.59 -47.22 -18.79
N ASP A 5 64.50 -47.66 -19.43
CA ASP A 5 63.47 -46.73 -19.87
C ASP A 5 62.55 -46.51 -18.66
N HIS A 6 62.99 -45.62 -17.75
CA HIS A 6 62.04 -44.92 -16.91
C HIS A 6 61.26 -43.98 -17.83
N GLU A 7 60.27 -44.53 -18.52
CA GLU A 7 59.12 -43.79 -19.04
C GLU A 7 58.51 -43.08 -17.83
N TYR A 8 58.99 -41.87 -17.54
CA TYR A 8 58.19 -40.91 -16.81
C TYR A 8 56.95 -40.71 -17.66
N ASP A 9 55.86 -41.36 -17.25
CA ASP A 9 54.57 -41.31 -17.89
C ASP A 9 54.27 -39.83 -18.18
N GLY A 10 54.05 -39.47 -19.45
CA GLY A 10 53.93 -38.06 -19.85
C GLY A 10 52.86 -37.31 -19.06
N ALA A 11 51.92 -38.06 -18.46
CA ALA A 11 50.94 -37.60 -17.49
C ALA A 11 51.55 -37.03 -16.19
N ASP A 12 52.60 -37.64 -15.62
CA ASP A 12 53.25 -37.17 -14.39
C ASP A 12 54.04 -35.88 -14.63
N ILE A 13 54.71 -35.79 -15.78
CA ILE A 13 55.41 -34.57 -16.20
C ILE A 13 54.39 -33.45 -16.43
N ALA A 14 53.27 -33.73 -17.10
CA ALA A 14 52.19 -32.76 -17.28
C ALA A 14 51.59 -32.29 -15.94
N ARG A 15 51.43 -33.20 -14.98
CA ARG A 15 50.94 -32.87 -13.62
C ARG A 15 51.91 -31.97 -12.86
N LEU A 16 53.21 -32.26 -12.94
CA LEU A 16 54.26 -31.42 -12.35
C LEU A 16 54.29 -30.03 -12.98
N TRP A 17 54.17 -29.93 -14.31
CA TRP A 17 54.08 -28.65 -14.99
C TRP A 17 52.87 -27.83 -14.55
N ASN A 18 51.69 -28.45 -14.46
CA ASN A 18 50.48 -27.79 -13.98
C ASN A 18 50.63 -27.27 -12.55
N LEU A 19 51.25 -28.06 -11.68
CA LEU A 19 51.51 -27.69 -10.29
C LEU A 19 52.54 -26.55 -10.18
N VAL A 20 53.58 -26.55 -11.02
CA VAL A 20 54.55 -25.44 -11.10
C VAL A 20 53.88 -24.17 -11.61
N THR A 21 53.00 -24.25 -12.60
CA THR A 21 52.24 -23.08 -13.08
C THR A 21 51.30 -22.55 -12.01
N GLU A 22 50.61 -23.43 -11.28
CA GLU A 22 49.72 -23.05 -10.19
C GLU A 22 50.50 -22.37 -9.05
N PHE A 23 51.66 -22.92 -8.64
CA PHE A 23 52.52 -22.28 -7.65
C PHE A 23 53.10 -20.95 -8.13
N SER A 24 53.44 -20.82 -9.41
CA SER A 24 53.90 -19.56 -10.00
C SER A 24 52.78 -18.51 -9.99
N GLU A 25 51.54 -18.92 -10.26
CA GLU A 25 50.37 -18.03 -10.20
C GLU A 25 50.09 -17.59 -8.76
N GLN A 26 50.10 -18.52 -7.81
CA GLN A 26 49.96 -18.23 -6.38
C GLN A 26 51.08 -17.29 -5.87
N LEU A 27 52.32 -17.49 -6.30
CA LEU A 27 53.44 -16.60 -5.97
C LEU A 27 53.23 -15.18 -6.51
N ASN A 28 52.71 -15.04 -7.74
CA ASN A 28 52.39 -13.74 -8.30
C ASN A 28 51.24 -13.05 -7.55
N GLN A 29 50.21 -13.80 -7.15
CA GLN A 29 49.12 -13.28 -6.32
C GLN A 29 49.64 -12.78 -4.97
N ILE A 30 50.49 -13.55 -4.29
CA ILE A 30 51.11 -13.16 -3.01
C ILE A 30 51.97 -11.91 -3.21
N LYS A 31 52.77 -11.83 -4.28
CA LYS A 31 53.59 -10.65 -4.56
C LYS A 31 52.74 -9.39 -4.75
N ASN A 32 51.62 -9.50 -5.46
CA ASN A 32 50.69 -8.39 -5.66
C ASN A 32 50.02 -7.96 -4.35
N LEU A 33 49.65 -8.92 -3.49
CA LEU A 33 49.08 -8.67 -2.16
C LEU A 33 50.11 -7.99 -1.24
N VAL A 34 51.37 -8.43 -1.27
CA VAL A 34 52.45 -7.77 -0.51
C VAL A 34 52.66 -6.34 -0.99
N ALA A 35 52.65 -6.11 -2.31
CA ALA A 35 52.77 -4.76 -2.87
C ALA A 35 51.60 -3.86 -2.44
N SER A 36 50.37 -4.38 -2.43
CA SER A 36 49.20 -3.61 -1.99
C SER A 36 49.22 -3.34 -0.49
N LEU A 37 49.60 -4.30 0.35
CA LEU A 37 49.80 -4.09 1.78
C LEU A 37 50.94 -3.11 2.08
N GLN A 38 52.01 -3.13 1.30
CA GLN A 38 53.10 -2.15 1.43
C GLN A 38 52.63 -0.74 1.08
N ALA A 39 51.81 -0.58 0.04
CA ALA A 39 51.19 0.70 -0.30
C ALA A 39 50.25 1.18 0.84
N GLN A 40 49.38 0.31 1.34
CA GLN A 40 48.49 0.63 2.46
C GLN A 40 49.26 0.97 3.74
N ALA A 41 50.34 0.24 4.05
CA ALA A 41 51.20 0.53 5.19
C ALA A 41 51.95 1.86 5.00
N HIS A 42 52.34 2.21 3.78
CA HIS A 42 52.92 3.51 3.48
C HIS A 42 51.90 4.63 3.68
N ASP A 43 50.67 4.48 3.18
CA ASP A 43 49.60 5.46 3.36
C ASP A 43 49.23 5.63 4.84
N LEU A 44 49.10 4.52 5.59
CA LEU A 44 48.90 4.55 7.03
C LEU A 44 50.06 5.20 7.77
N LYS A 45 51.31 4.96 7.34
CA LYS A 45 52.49 5.63 7.90
C LYS A 45 52.44 7.14 7.61
N MET A 46 52.03 7.54 6.41
CA MET A 46 51.84 8.95 6.09
C MET A 46 50.72 9.53 6.96
N GLN A 47 49.56 8.90 7.07
CA GLN A 47 48.46 9.32 7.95
C GLN A 47 48.88 9.39 9.42
N ALA A 48 49.66 8.42 9.90
CA ALA A 48 50.19 8.38 11.25
C ALA A 48 51.22 9.50 11.48
N LEU A 49 52.09 9.81 10.52
CA LEU A 49 52.95 10.98 10.59
C LEU A 49 52.13 12.26 10.71
N HIS A 50 51.06 12.41 9.92
CA HIS A 50 50.15 13.55 10.03
C HIS A 50 49.38 13.58 11.37
N SER A 51 49.03 12.42 11.93
CA SER A 51 48.34 12.25 13.22
C SER A 51 49.25 12.47 14.43
N GLU A 52 50.48 12.00 14.38
CA GLU A 52 51.51 12.16 15.43
C GLU A 52 52.00 13.61 15.45
N THR A 53 51.95 14.30 14.31
CA THR A 53 52.02 15.76 14.21
C THR A 53 50.70 16.45 14.57
N GLY A 54 50.00 16.01 15.63
CA GLY A 54 48.68 16.47 16.10
C GLY A 54 48.50 17.97 16.41
N PHE A 55 49.42 18.82 15.92
CA PHE A 55 49.31 20.27 15.82
C PHE A 55 49.67 20.72 14.39
N VAL A 56 48.71 20.65 13.47
CA VAL A 56 48.86 21.12 12.07
C VAL A 56 49.29 22.60 11.97
N LEU A 57 49.19 23.39 13.06
CA LEU A 57 49.44 24.83 13.03
C LEU A 57 50.49 25.38 14.02
N ARG A 58 51.20 24.56 14.82
CA ARG A 58 52.09 25.12 15.88
C ARG A 58 53.58 24.85 15.78
N ARG A 59 54.07 23.99 14.88
CA ARG A 59 55.52 23.68 14.83
C ARG A 59 56.21 23.70 13.47
N PHE A 60 55.49 23.95 12.38
CA PHE A 60 56.07 23.83 11.04
C PHE A 60 56.41 25.17 10.34
N ASN A 61 55.74 26.27 10.66
CA ASN A 61 55.88 27.52 9.89
C ASN A 61 56.93 28.51 10.44
N THR A 62 58.09 28.05 10.92
CA THR A 62 59.21 28.97 11.13
C THR A 62 60.09 29.11 9.88
N ASN A 63 60.04 28.12 8.97
CA ASN A 63 60.92 28.03 7.79
C ASN A 63 60.18 28.18 6.46
N MET A 64 58.84 28.29 6.50
CA MET A 64 57.98 28.46 5.33
C MET A 64 57.64 29.94 5.17
N SER A 65 57.80 30.51 3.98
CA SER A 65 57.41 31.91 3.77
C SER A 65 55.89 32.02 3.88
N LYS A 66 55.39 33.15 4.38
CA LYS A 66 53.95 33.40 4.49
C LYS A 66 53.23 33.18 3.14
N GLU A 67 53.88 33.57 2.05
CA GLU A 67 53.38 33.39 0.68
C GLU A 67 53.27 31.91 0.27
N SER A 68 54.28 31.07 0.56
CA SER A 68 54.21 29.63 0.28
C SER A 68 53.11 28.93 1.09
N PHE A 69 52.84 29.38 2.32
CA PHE A 69 51.73 28.85 3.11
C PHE A 69 50.37 29.28 2.55
N GLU A 70 50.19 30.57 2.24
CA GLU A 70 48.94 31.10 1.69
C GLU A 70 48.61 30.50 0.31
N THR A 71 49.64 30.23 -0.51
CA THR A 71 49.46 29.54 -1.80
C THR A 71 49.05 28.08 -1.64
N GLU A 72 49.66 27.34 -0.70
CA GLU A 72 49.30 25.94 -0.44
C GLU A 72 47.90 25.80 0.19
N VAL A 73 47.54 26.70 1.09
CA VAL A 73 46.17 26.80 1.64
C VAL A 73 45.17 27.16 0.54
N SER A 74 45.50 28.10 -0.34
CA SER A 74 44.63 28.48 -1.46
C SER A 74 44.43 27.30 -2.43
N ARG A 75 45.50 26.55 -2.71
CA ARG A 75 45.44 25.33 -3.54
C ARG A 75 44.58 24.26 -2.88
N MET A 76 44.78 23.99 -1.59
CA MET A 76 43.99 23.00 -0.85
C MET A 76 42.51 23.39 -0.79
N ASN A 77 42.22 24.66 -0.53
CA ASN A 77 40.86 25.19 -0.55
C ASN A 77 40.22 25.09 -1.95
N GLY A 78 40.98 25.33 -3.01
CA GLY A 78 40.54 25.12 -4.39
C GLY A 78 40.18 23.67 -4.66
N MET A 79 41.05 22.74 -4.28
CA MET A 79 40.77 21.29 -4.40
C MET A 79 39.53 20.86 -3.62
N LEU A 80 39.38 21.31 -2.37
CA LEU A 80 38.19 21.01 -1.56
C LEU A 80 36.92 21.60 -2.16
N ALA A 81 36.99 22.76 -2.81
CA ALA A 81 35.86 23.35 -3.51
C ALA A 81 35.47 22.52 -4.75
N GLU A 82 36.45 22.04 -5.52
CA GLU A 82 36.23 21.16 -6.67
C GLU A 82 35.62 19.82 -6.25
N GLU A 83 36.13 19.19 -5.20
CA GLU A 83 35.56 17.95 -4.65
C GLU A 83 34.13 18.16 -4.17
N ASN A 84 33.86 19.26 -3.45
CA ASN A 84 32.50 19.60 -3.04
C ASN A 84 31.57 19.81 -4.22
N GLN A 85 32.03 20.44 -5.31
CA GLN A 85 31.23 20.58 -6.53
C GLN A 85 30.94 19.22 -7.18
N SER A 86 31.92 18.32 -7.22
CA SER A 86 31.74 16.94 -7.71
C SER A 86 30.70 16.19 -6.88
N LEU A 87 30.84 16.21 -5.55
CA LEU A 87 29.89 15.57 -4.63
C LEU A 87 28.48 16.16 -4.76
N GLN A 88 28.36 17.48 -4.96
CA GLN A 88 27.07 18.11 -5.21
C GLN A 88 26.45 17.66 -6.54
N HIS A 89 27.26 17.52 -7.58
CA HIS A 89 26.80 17.01 -8.87
C HIS A 89 26.32 15.56 -8.75
N ASP A 90 27.09 14.69 -8.09
CA ASP A 90 26.72 13.29 -7.89
C ASP A 90 25.46 13.14 -7.03
N ASN A 91 25.33 13.94 -5.97
CA ASN A 91 24.11 13.99 -5.17
C ASN A 91 22.88 14.41 -5.98
N LYS A 92 23.03 15.36 -6.92
CA LYS A 92 21.94 15.77 -7.83
C LYS A 92 21.56 14.63 -8.77
N GLN A 93 22.55 13.91 -9.32
CA GLN A 93 22.30 12.76 -10.18
C GLN A 93 21.58 11.63 -9.44
N LEU A 94 22.03 11.28 -8.23
CA LEU A 94 21.36 10.28 -7.38
C LEU A 94 19.92 10.69 -7.03
N SER A 95 19.72 11.97 -6.70
CA SER A 95 18.39 12.50 -6.42
C SER A 95 17.46 12.45 -7.63
N LEU A 96 17.99 12.67 -8.84
CA LEU A 96 17.24 12.55 -10.09
C LEU A 96 16.85 11.09 -10.35
N LEU A 97 17.81 10.17 -10.23
CA LEU A 97 17.59 8.74 -10.41
C LEU A 97 16.53 8.20 -9.45
N LEU A 98 16.56 8.64 -8.18
CA LEU A 98 15.56 8.27 -7.18
C LEU A 98 14.15 8.71 -7.61
N LYS A 99 14.00 9.93 -8.13
CA LYS A 99 12.72 10.42 -8.65
C LYS A 99 12.23 9.62 -9.86
N GLU A 100 13.12 9.21 -10.76
CA GLU A 100 12.76 8.35 -11.88
C GLU A 100 12.27 6.97 -11.40
N TYR A 101 12.93 6.39 -10.40
CA TYR A 101 12.46 5.14 -9.78
C TYR A 101 11.10 5.31 -9.10
N GLU A 102 10.89 6.38 -8.35
CA GLU A 102 9.59 6.67 -7.74
C GLU A 102 8.50 6.82 -8.79
N GLN A 103 8.75 7.59 -9.86
CA GLN A 103 7.81 7.80 -10.95
C GLN A 103 7.50 6.51 -11.71
N THR A 104 8.51 5.69 -12.00
CA THR A 104 8.29 4.40 -12.67
C THR A 104 7.50 3.44 -11.79
N LEU A 105 7.79 3.38 -10.48
CA LEU A 105 7.01 2.59 -9.54
C LEU A 105 5.57 3.08 -9.45
N GLU A 106 5.33 4.38 -9.38
CA GLU A 106 3.99 4.95 -9.37
C GLU A 106 3.22 4.58 -10.63
N SER A 107 3.85 4.68 -11.81
CA SER A 107 3.23 4.30 -13.09
C SER A 107 2.89 2.81 -13.15
N VAL A 108 3.84 1.94 -12.77
CA VAL A 108 3.67 0.49 -12.77
C VAL A 108 2.57 0.09 -11.78
N MET A 109 2.64 0.58 -10.55
CA MET A 109 1.64 0.29 -9.53
C MET A 109 0.26 0.85 -9.89
N GLY A 110 0.19 2.02 -10.53
CA GLY A 110 -1.06 2.56 -11.07
C GLY A 110 -1.69 1.63 -12.10
N ARG A 111 -0.89 1.13 -13.06
CA ARG A 111 -1.36 0.14 -14.05
C ARG A 111 -1.79 -1.17 -13.41
N PHE A 112 -1.01 -1.70 -12.46
CA PHE A 112 -1.38 -2.92 -11.75
C PHE A 112 -2.69 -2.77 -10.99
N ARG A 113 -2.91 -1.64 -10.31
CA ARG A 113 -4.18 -1.36 -9.62
C ARG A 113 -5.36 -1.29 -10.60
N SER A 114 -5.20 -0.61 -11.73
CA SER A 114 -6.25 -0.57 -12.77
C SER A 114 -6.57 -1.96 -13.31
N ARG A 115 -5.54 -2.74 -13.67
CA ARG A 115 -5.73 -4.09 -14.21
C ARG A 115 -6.33 -5.05 -13.19
N ALA A 116 -5.90 -4.97 -11.93
CA ALA A 116 -6.48 -5.77 -10.86
C ALA A 116 -7.96 -5.43 -10.65
N HIS A 117 -8.32 -4.14 -10.72
CA HIS A 117 -9.71 -3.72 -10.62
C HIS A 117 -10.56 -4.18 -11.81
N GLU A 118 -10.06 -4.03 -13.04
CA GLU A 118 -10.71 -4.54 -14.26
C GLU A 118 -10.93 -6.06 -14.20
N ALA A 119 -9.91 -6.81 -13.75
CA ALA A 119 -10.00 -8.26 -13.61
C ALA A 119 -11.05 -8.66 -12.56
N GLN A 120 -11.08 -7.99 -11.41
CA GLN A 120 -12.08 -8.23 -10.36
C GLN A 120 -13.51 -7.94 -10.85
N ILE A 121 -13.72 -6.84 -11.56
CA ILE A 121 -15.02 -6.52 -12.15
C ILE A 121 -15.44 -7.60 -13.15
N HIS A 122 -14.53 -8.01 -14.01
CA HIS A 122 -14.79 -9.04 -15.02
C HIS A 122 -15.12 -10.40 -14.39
N GLU A 123 -14.34 -10.85 -13.41
CA GLU A 123 -14.59 -12.09 -12.67
C GLU A 123 -15.98 -12.06 -12.01
N LEU A 124 -16.30 -10.99 -11.29
CA LEU A 124 -17.58 -10.84 -10.62
C LEU A 124 -18.74 -10.73 -11.63
N SER A 125 -18.52 -10.12 -12.80
CA SER A 125 -19.52 -10.09 -13.88
C SER A 125 -19.80 -11.48 -14.44
N ILE A 126 -18.75 -12.29 -14.64
CA ILE A 126 -18.89 -13.68 -15.10
C ILE A 126 -19.65 -14.51 -14.06
N THR A 127 -19.25 -14.41 -12.79
CA THR A 127 -19.91 -15.12 -11.68
C THR A 127 -21.40 -14.79 -11.64
N ARG A 128 -21.76 -13.50 -11.66
CA ARG A 128 -23.18 -13.07 -11.69
C ARG A 128 -23.93 -13.58 -12.91
N HIS A 129 -23.29 -13.61 -14.07
CA HIS A 129 -23.91 -14.10 -15.30
C HIS A 129 -24.25 -15.59 -15.20
N TYR A 130 -23.29 -16.40 -14.74
CA TYR A 130 -23.51 -17.83 -14.58
C TYR A 130 -24.44 -18.17 -13.42
N GLU A 131 -24.37 -17.44 -12.31
CA GLU A 131 -25.34 -17.56 -11.21
C GLU A 131 -26.77 -17.33 -11.70
N ARG A 132 -27.00 -16.26 -12.48
CA ARG A 132 -28.33 -15.97 -13.04
C ARG A 132 -28.81 -17.08 -13.97
N LEU A 133 -27.92 -17.61 -14.81
CA LEU A 133 -28.27 -18.67 -15.75
C LEU A 133 -28.63 -19.97 -15.01
N VAL A 134 -27.85 -20.34 -13.98
CA VAL A 134 -28.12 -21.50 -13.13
C VAL A 134 -29.46 -21.34 -12.42
N LEU A 135 -29.70 -20.19 -11.76
CA LEU A 135 -30.97 -19.93 -11.08
C LEU A 135 -32.16 -19.99 -12.05
N SER A 136 -32.04 -19.40 -13.24
CA SER A 136 -33.12 -19.43 -14.24
C SER A 136 -33.46 -20.84 -14.73
N ARG A 137 -32.44 -21.70 -14.83
CA ARG A 137 -32.62 -23.10 -15.20
C ARG A 137 -33.26 -23.89 -14.06
N GLU A 138 -32.76 -23.73 -12.84
CA GLU A 138 -33.32 -24.41 -11.66
C GLU A 138 -34.78 -24.04 -11.42
N THR A 139 -35.15 -22.77 -11.59
CA THR A 139 -36.56 -22.35 -11.48
C THR A 139 -37.43 -22.94 -12.58
N ALA A 140 -36.94 -23.00 -13.82
CA ALA A 140 -37.64 -23.66 -14.93
C ALA A 140 -37.83 -25.16 -14.65
N ASP A 141 -36.80 -25.86 -14.19
CA ASP A 141 -36.85 -27.29 -13.88
C ASP A 141 -37.85 -27.57 -12.73
N LEU A 142 -37.81 -26.78 -11.65
CA LEU A 142 -38.74 -26.90 -10.52
C LEU A 142 -40.20 -26.60 -10.90
N THR A 143 -40.43 -25.59 -11.73
CA THR A 143 -41.80 -25.25 -12.20
C THR A 143 -42.35 -26.35 -13.10
N GLN A 144 -41.50 -26.95 -13.96
CA GLN A 144 -41.87 -28.08 -14.79
C GLN A 144 -42.18 -29.33 -13.94
N GLU A 145 -41.35 -29.63 -12.94
CA GLU A 145 -41.59 -30.76 -12.02
C GLU A 145 -42.91 -30.59 -11.25
N LEU A 146 -43.18 -29.38 -10.75
CA LEU A 146 -44.45 -29.06 -10.10
C LEU A 146 -45.63 -29.23 -11.06
N ALA A 147 -45.54 -28.72 -12.29
CA ALA A 147 -46.58 -28.88 -13.30
C ALA A 147 -46.82 -30.36 -13.66
N ASN A 148 -45.77 -31.17 -13.73
CA ASN A 148 -45.89 -32.61 -13.97
C ASN A 148 -46.58 -33.31 -12.80
N ALA A 149 -46.21 -32.99 -11.55
CA ALA A 149 -46.81 -33.57 -10.36
C ALA A 149 -48.29 -33.19 -10.20
N THR A 150 -48.66 -31.93 -10.49
CA THR A 150 -50.06 -31.48 -10.48
C THR A 150 -50.87 -32.16 -11.58
N ASN A 151 -50.35 -32.23 -12.80
CA ASN A 151 -51.00 -32.93 -13.92
C ASN A 151 -51.20 -34.42 -13.61
N ALA A 152 -50.19 -35.10 -13.07
CA ALA A 152 -50.29 -36.50 -12.66
C ALA A 152 -51.38 -36.69 -11.58
N SER A 153 -51.45 -35.78 -10.61
CA SER A 153 -52.47 -35.81 -9.55
C SER A 153 -53.88 -35.57 -10.10
N LEU A 154 -54.05 -34.63 -11.04
CA LEU A 154 -55.33 -34.36 -11.72
C LEU A 154 -55.79 -35.57 -12.54
N VAL A 155 -54.89 -36.18 -13.32
CA VAL A 155 -55.20 -37.39 -14.09
C VAL A 155 -55.57 -38.54 -13.17
N MET A 156 -54.81 -38.76 -12.08
CA MET A 156 -55.12 -39.79 -11.08
C MET A 156 -56.49 -39.56 -10.44
N SER A 157 -56.83 -38.32 -10.10
CA SER A 157 -58.14 -37.94 -9.56
C SER A 157 -59.26 -38.26 -10.55
N ARG A 158 -59.12 -37.87 -11.82
CA ARG A 158 -60.07 -38.16 -12.91
C ARG A 158 -60.22 -39.66 -13.20
N LEU A 159 -59.14 -40.43 -13.13
CA LEU A 159 -59.19 -41.89 -13.25
C LEU A 159 -59.90 -42.52 -12.05
N SER A 160 -59.63 -42.04 -10.84
CA SER A 160 -60.30 -42.54 -9.63
C SER A 160 -61.80 -42.25 -9.64
N SER A 161 -62.23 -41.07 -10.12
CA SER A 161 -63.64 -40.71 -10.22
C SER A 161 -64.35 -41.53 -11.30
N SER A 162 -63.74 -41.67 -12.48
CA SER A 162 -64.31 -42.52 -13.56
C SER A 162 -64.38 -43.99 -13.17
N LEU A 163 -63.38 -44.53 -12.46
CA LEU A 163 -63.41 -45.90 -11.94
C LEU A 163 -64.50 -46.09 -10.89
N ARG A 164 -64.66 -45.15 -9.94
CA ARG A 164 -65.76 -45.19 -8.97
C ARG A 164 -67.12 -45.12 -9.66
N ALA A 165 -67.27 -44.28 -10.69
CA ALA A 165 -68.50 -44.20 -11.48
C ALA A 165 -68.80 -45.51 -12.22
N ALA A 166 -67.78 -46.15 -12.81
CA ALA A 166 -67.94 -47.44 -13.48
C ALA A 166 -68.34 -48.57 -12.52
N LEU A 167 -67.73 -48.64 -11.33
CA LEU A 167 -68.08 -49.62 -10.29
C LEU A 167 -69.51 -49.43 -9.76
N ARG A 168 -69.97 -48.18 -9.64
CA ARG A 168 -71.36 -47.87 -9.24
C ARG A 168 -72.36 -48.29 -10.32
N LEU A 169 -72.06 -48.00 -11.59
CA LEU A 169 -72.87 -48.45 -12.73
C LEU A 169 -72.97 -49.99 -12.79
N GLU A 170 -71.86 -50.71 -12.53
CA GLU A 170 -71.86 -52.17 -12.44
C GLU A 170 -72.73 -52.68 -11.27
N GLY A 171 -72.72 -51.98 -10.14
CA GLY A 171 -73.56 -52.25 -8.97
C GLY A 171 -75.05 -51.93 -9.15
N GLY A 172 -75.45 -51.38 -10.30
CA GLY A 172 -76.84 -50.99 -10.60
C GLY A 172 -77.27 -49.66 -9.99
N GLU A 173 -76.33 -48.86 -9.45
CA GLU A 173 -76.57 -47.51 -8.95
C GLU A 173 -76.35 -46.50 -10.09
N GLU A 174 -77.29 -45.59 -10.33
CA GLU A 174 -77.09 -44.48 -11.26
C GLU A 174 -75.94 -43.59 -10.75
N PRO A 175 -75.00 -43.16 -11.61
CA PRO A 175 -73.94 -42.27 -11.19
C PRO A 175 -74.61 -40.97 -10.76
N GLU A 176 -74.50 -40.60 -9.48
CA GLU A 176 -74.83 -39.25 -9.07
C GLU A 176 -74.14 -38.31 -10.05
N SER A 177 -74.93 -37.49 -10.74
CA SER A 177 -74.43 -36.33 -11.45
C SER A 177 -73.69 -35.53 -10.41
N GLU A 178 -72.37 -35.72 -10.34
CA GLU A 178 -71.45 -34.93 -9.56
C GLU A 178 -71.92 -33.49 -9.74
N GLY A 179 -72.37 -32.86 -8.64
CA GLY A 179 -72.72 -31.46 -8.60
C GLY A 179 -71.58 -30.61 -9.19
N PRO A 180 -71.81 -29.31 -9.44
CA PRO A 180 -70.97 -28.47 -10.27
C PRO A 180 -69.51 -28.79 -10.00
N ARG A 181 -68.82 -29.26 -11.05
CA ARG A 181 -67.42 -29.66 -11.02
C ARG A 181 -66.67 -28.67 -10.15
N SER A 182 -65.72 -29.13 -9.36
CA SER A 182 -64.74 -28.23 -8.71
C SER A 182 -63.96 -27.35 -9.72
N GLU A 183 -64.15 -27.55 -11.03
CA GLU A 183 -63.73 -26.65 -12.10
C GLU A 183 -64.56 -25.34 -12.15
N ASP A 184 -65.82 -25.31 -11.68
CA ASP A 184 -66.70 -24.11 -11.65
C ASP A 184 -66.56 -23.29 -10.34
N LEU A 185 -65.99 -23.84 -9.28
CA LEU A 185 -65.73 -23.11 -8.02
C LEU A 185 -64.40 -22.33 -8.03
N LEU A 186 -63.70 -22.32 -9.17
CA LEU A 186 -62.47 -21.55 -9.35
C LEU A 186 -62.69 -20.19 -10.03
N ASP A 187 -63.94 -19.83 -10.38
CA ASP A 187 -64.23 -18.63 -11.21
C ASP A 187 -64.96 -17.47 -10.49
N GLU A 188 -65.17 -17.49 -9.18
CA GLU A 188 -65.79 -16.34 -8.50
C GLU A 188 -65.14 -16.09 -7.12
N GLY A 189 -64.12 -15.23 -7.10
CA GLY A 189 -64.04 -14.22 -6.04
C GLY A 189 -63.14 -14.44 -4.82
N ARG A 190 -62.24 -15.44 -4.77
CA ARG A 190 -61.11 -15.46 -3.81
C ARG A 190 -59.83 -16.12 -4.36
N GLY A 191 -59.41 -15.69 -5.55
CA GLY A 191 -58.00 -15.81 -5.91
C GLY A 191 -57.22 -14.78 -5.09
N TYR A 192 -56.30 -15.22 -4.23
CA TYR A 192 -55.21 -14.34 -3.82
C TYR A 192 -54.50 -13.96 -5.14
N LYS A 193 -54.80 -12.79 -5.69
CA LYS A 193 -53.96 -12.17 -6.71
C LYS A 193 -52.63 -11.90 -6.00
N GLY A 194 -51.73 -12.88 -6.10
CA GLY A 194 -50.32 -12.60 -5.90
C GLY A 194 -49.94 -11.41 -6.78
N PRO A 195 -48.93 -10.62 -6.37
CA PRO A 195 -48.49 -9.45 -7.14
C PRO A 195 -48.32 -9.86 -8.60
N ASP A 196 -48.85 -9.10 -9.56
CA ASP A 196 -48.65 -9.40 -10.99
C ASP A 196 -47.12 -9.41 -11.23
N THR A 197 -46.52 -10.62 -11.26
CA THR A 197 -45.16 -10.90 -10.73
C THR A 197 -44.00 -10.40 -11.58
N GLU A 198 -44.29 -9.75 -12.70
CA GLU A 198 -43.25 -9.11 -13.53
C GLU A 198 -43.36 -7.60 -13.39
N THR A 199 -44.55 -7.02 -13.56
CA THR A 199 -44.72 -5.56 -13.48
C THR A 199 -44.59 -4.99 -12.07
N GLU A 200 -45.04 -5.70 -11.03
CA GLU A 200 -44.87 -5.23 -9.64
C GLU A 200 -43.47 -5.48 -9.10
N VAL A 201 -42.80 -6.55 -9.56
CA VAL A 201 -41.40 -6.82 -9.21
C VAL A 201 -40.47 -5.85 -9.93
N ASP A 202 -40.74 -5.56 -11.21
CA ASP A 202 -40.03 -4.54 -11.98
C ASP A 202 -40.26 -3.15 -11.39
N TRP A 203 -41.49 -2.82 -10.98
CA TRP A 203 -41.78 -1.58 -10.25
C TRP A 203 -41.03 -1.51 -8.92
N ALA A 204 -41.01 -2.60 -8.13
CA ALA A 204 -40.30 -2.63 -6.87
C ALA A 204 -38.79 -2.45 -7.08
N LEU A 205 -38.22 -3.12 -8.08
CA LEU A 205 -36.79 -3.05 -8.41
C LEU A 205 -36.40 -1.66 -8.96
N GLU A 206 -37.21 -1.11 -9.86
CA GLU A 206 -37.01 0.23 -10.42
C GLU A 206 -37.13 1.29 -9.31
N ARG A 207 -38.10 1.13 -8.40
CA ARG A 207 -38.23 1.98 -7.21
C ARG A 207 -37.03 1.89 -6.28
N GLU A 208 -36.48 0.70 -6.05
CA GLU A 208 -35.27 0.54 -5.23
C GLU A 208 -34.03 1.16 -5.88
N CYS A 209 -33.88 1.01 -7.21
CA CYS A 209 -32.79 1.65 -7.96
C CYS A 209 -32.89 3.17 -7.92
N GLU A 210 -34.10 3.71 -8.10
CA GLU A 210 -34.39 5.14 -8.00
C GLU A 210 -34.09 5.68 -6.59
N LEU A 211 -34.49 4.94 -5.54
CA LEU A 211 -34.22 5.31 -4.15
C LEU A 211 -32.73 5.38 -3.85
N VAL A 212 -31.94 4.39 -4.26
CA VAL A 212 -30.47 4.39 -4.02
C VAL A 212 -29.80 5.56 -4.75
N ARG A 213 -30.25 5.88 -5.96
CA ARG A 213 -29.74 7.04 -6.71
C ARG A 213 -30.08 8.35 -5.98
N LEU A 214 -31.33 8.51 -5.56
CA LEU A 214 -31.81 9.68 -4.83
C LEU A 214 -31.19 9.81 -3.44
N GLU A 215 -30.86 8.70 -2.78
CA GLU A 215 -30.12 8.69 -1.51
C GLU A 215 -28.70 9.19 -1.71
N LYS A 216 -27.99 8.70 -2.73
CA LYS A 216 -26.65 9.16 -3.07
C LYS A 216 -26.62 10.64 -3.46
N GLU A 217 -27.58 11.08 -4.28
CA GLU A 217 -27.72 12.49 -4.65
C GLU A 217 -28.06 13.35 -3.42
N ASN A 218 -28.94 12.90 -2.52
CA ASN A 218 -29.21 13.59 -1.26
C ASN A 218 -27.99 13.61 -0.34
N GLU A 219 -27.16 12.58 -0.30
CA GLU A 219 -25.91 12.57 0.44
C GLU A 219 -24.91 13.58 -0.13
N GLU A 220 -24.79 13.67 -1.44
CA GLU A 220 -23.96 14.66 -2.13
C GLU A 220 -24.48 16.09 -1.91
N LEU A 221 -25.79 16.31 -1.99
CA LEU A 221 -26.44 17.58 -1.65
C LEU A 221 -26.25 17.94 -0.17
N ARG A 222 -26.36 16.97 0.74
CA ARG A 222 -26.08 17.14 2.18
C ARG A 222 -24.62 17.45 2.46
N ARG A 223 -23.69 16.90 1.65
CA ARG A 223 -22.26 17.22 1.68
C ARG A 223 -22.01 18.66 1.19
N MET A 224 -22.63 19.06 0.07
CA MET A 224 -22.49 20.41 -0.49
C MET A 224 -23.15 21.50 0.39
N LEU A 225 -24.27 21.18 1.04
CA LEU A 225 -24.97 22.09 1.95
C LEU A 225 -24.42 22.05 3.39
N GLY A 226 -23.44 21.20 3.69
CA GLY A 226 -22.83 21.08 5.02
C GLY A 226 -23.80 20.62 6.11
N VAL A 227 -24.85 19.86 5.74
CA VAL A 227 -25.89 19.33 6.66
C VAL A 227 -25.67 17.84 6.94
N GLY A 228 -24.68 17.21 6.32
CA GLY A 228 -24.25 15.84 6.64
C GLY A 228 -23.74 15.70 8.09
N ALA A 229 -23.65 14.46 8.58
CA ALA A 229 -23.15 14.15 9.93
C ALA A 229 -21.80 14.82 10.23
N GLU A 230 -20.95 14.95 9.22
CA GLU A 230 -19.65 15.66 9.28
C GLU A 230 -19.82 17.17 9.49
N GLY A 231 -20.77 17.81 8.80
CA GLY A 231 -21.07 19.24 8.95
C GLY A 231 -21.73 19.56 10.29
N LEU A 232 -22.51 18.64 10.87
CA LEU A 232 -23.03 18.79 12.23
C LEU A 232 -21.89 18.67 13.26
N GLN A 233 -20.96 17.73 13.07
CA GLN A 233 -19.76 17.56 13.90
C GLN A 233 -18.86 18.81 13.84
N GLU A 234 -18.67 19.37 12.65
CA GLU A 234 -17.85 20.56 12.43
C GLU A 234 -18.50 21.82 13.03
N ARG A 235 -19.83 21.95 12.98
CA ARG A 235 -20.57 23.03 13.65
C ARG A 235 -20.56 22.89 15.19
N ILE A 236 -20.60 21.68 15.72
CA ILE A 236 -20.46 21.40 17.15
C ILE A 236 -19.03 21.70 17.61
N ALA A 237 -18.02 21.29 16.84
CA ALA A 237 -16.61 21.58 17.10
C ALA A 237 -16.32 23.09 17.04
N ALA A 238 -16.83 23.79 16.02
CA ALA A 238 -16.71 25.25 15.91
C ALA A 238 -17.35 25.97 17.11
N LYS A 239 -18.49 25.47 17.61
CA LYS A 239 -19.17 26.05 18.79
C LYS A 239 -18.44 25.74 20.11
N GLN A 240 -17.70 24.65 20.19
CA GLN A 240 -16.80 24.33 21.31
C GLN A 240 -15.50 25.14 21.27
N ILE A 241 -14.99 25.49 20.09
CA ILE A 241 -13.78 26.32 19.92
C ILE A 241 -14.05 27.80 20.29
N ILE A 242 -15.28 28.29 20.07
CA ILE A 242 -15.68 29.67 20.38
C ILE A 242 -16.10 29.84 21.86
N ALA A 243 -16.27 28.76 22.62
CA ALA A 243 -16.41 28.87 24.08
C ALA A 243 -15.10 29.46 24.65
N PRO A 244 -15.11 30.62 25.32
CA PRO A 244 -13.88 31.17 25.86
C PRO A 244 -13.32 30.19 26.89
N ARG A 245 -12.11 29.72 26.60
CA ARG A 245 -11.22 28.90 27.45
C ARG A 245 -10.79 29.62 28.74
N ASN A 246 -11.57 30.61 29.20
CA ASN A 246 -11.33 31.49 30.34
C ASN A 246 -12.28 31.24 31.52
N ALA A 247 -13.14 30.21 31.48
CA ALA A 247 -13.98 29.87 32.63
C ALA A 247 -13.21 29.24 33.82
N HIS A 248 -11.92 28.91 33.65
CA HIS A 248 -11.15 28.19 34.68
C HIS A 248 -10.20 29.06 35.52
N LEU A 249 -10.22 30.39 35.34
CA LEU A 249 -9.33 31.31 36.09
C LEU A 249 -9.99 32.03 37.29
N GLU A 250 -11.31 31.95 37.47
CA GLU A 250 -12.02 32.66 38.55
C GLU A 250 -12.46 31.77 39.73
N LEU A 251 -11.74 30.67 39.98
CA LEU A 251 -11.98 29.81 41.17
C LEU A 251 -10.73 29.52 42.01
N ARG A 252 -9.58 30.19 41.76
CA ARG A 252 -8.33 29.96 42.52
C ARG A 252 -7.83 31.13 43.36
N LYS A 253 -8.66 32.14 43.65
CA LYS A 253 -8.31 33.20 44.63
C LYS A 253 -8.72 32.92 46.08
N ASN A 254 -9.33 31.76 46.38
CA ASN A 254 -9.78 31.44 47.73
C ASN A 254 -9.27 30.09 48.25
N ARG A 255 -7.94 29.90 48.32
CA ARG A 255 -7.35 28.91 49.23
C ARG A 255 -5.86 29.15 49.53
N ARG A 256 -5.53 30.33 50.07
CA ARG A 256 -4.36 30.44 50.96
C ARG A 256 -4.86 30.34 52.38
N ARG A 257 -4.79 29.15 52.95
CA ARG A 257 -4.53 28.89 54.38
C ARG A 257 -4.53 27.38 54.62
N VAL A 258 -3.54 26.97 55.41
CA VAL A 258 -3.48 25.74 56.23
C VAL A 258 -2.65 24.59 55.63
N THR A 259 -1.56 24.31 56.37
CA THR A 259 -0.80 23.04 56.54
C THR A 259 -0.06 22.49 55.31
N GLY A 260 1.26 22.32 55.30
CA GLY A 260 2.09 21.73 56.36
C GLY A 260 2.06 20.20 56.22
N SER A 261 3.05 19.63 55.52
CA SER A 261 3.67 18.32 55.80
C SER A 261 4.40 17.79 54.56
N SER A 262 5.57 17.23 54.84
CA SER A 262 6.53 16.53 54.00
C SER A 262 5.96 15.42 53.09
N SER A 263 6.56 15.21 51.93
CA SER A 263 7.21 13.93 51.60
C SER A 263 7.93 13.97 50.24
N ILE A 264 9.00 13.20 50.22
CA ILE A 264 9.98 12.93 49.17
C ILE A 264 9.34 12.17 48.00
N GLY A 265 9.79 12.47 46.77
CA GLY A 265 9.49 11.69 45.57
C GLY A 265 10.35 12.11 44.39
N PHE A 266 11.55 11.52 44.30
CA PHE A 266 12.41 11.55 43.11
C PHE A 266 11.70 10.84 41.94
N GLY A 267 11.72 11.45 40.75
CA GLY A 267 11.19 10.86 39.52
C GLY A 267 11.66 11.61 38.29
N LEU A 268 12.70 11.06 37.66
CA LEU A 268 13.40 11.44 36.43
C LEU A 268 12.59 12.27 35.40
N GLN A 269 13.08 13.48 35.11
CA GLN A 269 12.80 14.19 33.86
C GLN A 269 13.60 13.55 32.72
N ARG A 270 12.89 12.95 31.76
CA ARG A 270 13.41 12.55 30.46
C ARG A 270 13.27 13.74 29.50
N SER A 271 14.37 14.42 29.23
CA SER A 271 14.46 15.42 28.16
C SER A 271 14.51 14.71 26.80
N SER A 272 13.49 14.88 25.96
CA SER A 272 13.60 14.66 24.52
C SER A 272 13.07 15.91 23.81
N SER A 273 13.92 16.93 23.74
CA SER A 273 13.74 18.06 22.84
C SER A 273 14.02 17.58 21.41
N GLY A 274 13.00 17.68 20.56
CA GLY A 274 13.09 17.48 19.13
C GLY A 274 14.02 18.50 18.49
N TRP A 275 14.82 18.02 17.55
CA TRP A 275 15.59 18.84 16.65
C TRP A 275 14.64 19.31 15.52
N SER A 276 14.22 20.57 15.57
CA SER A 276 13.74 21.32 14.40
C SER A 276 14.71 22.45 14.13
N GLU A 277 14.92 22.70 12.84
CA GLU A 277 15.43 23.95 12.25
C GLU A 277 16.76 24.49 12.76
N ARG A 278 17.82 24.16 12.02
CA ARG A 278 19.04 24.97 12.00
C ARG A 278 18.97 25.97 10.86
N GLU A 279 19.00 27.22 11.28
CA GLU A 279 19.01 28.48 10.54
C GLU A 279 19.96 28.51 9.32
N GLN A 280 19.44 29.07 8.23
CA GLN A 280 20.19 29.52 7.06
C GLN A 280 20.95 30.80 7.41
N TRP A 281 22.27 30.80 7.19
CA TRP A 281 23.11 31.98 7.26
C TRP A 281 22.93 32.82 5.99
N PRO A 282 22.78 34.17 6.07
CA PRO A 282 22.76 35.00 4.88
C PRO A 282 24.20 35.22 4.37
N GLU A 283 24.39 34.97 3.07
CA GLU A 283 25.61 35.26 2.32
C GLU A 283 25.95 36.76 2.36
N SER A 284 27.19 37.07 2.72
CA SER A 284 27.78 38.40 2.59
C SER A 284 28.56 38.54 1.28
N GLY A 285 28.24 39.55 0.46
CA GLY A 285 29.22 40.20 -0.43
C GLY A 285 28.80 40.47 -1.87
N GLN A 286 28.05 41.55 -2.11
CA GLN A 286 28.23 42.37 -3.33
C GLN A 286 28.32 43.84 -2.92
N GLU A 287 29.53 44.36 -2.82
CA GLU A 287 29.79 45.80 -2.69
C GLU A 287 29.78 46.44 -4.08
N GLN A 288 28.90 47.43 -4.28
CA GLN A 288 28.99 48.36 -5.41
C GLN A 288 29.76 49.63 -4.97
N PRO A 289 30.60 50.23 -5.82
CA PRO A 289 31.36 51.41 -5.46
C PRO A 289 30.45 52.65 -5.48
N ARG A 290 30.34 53.33 -4.33
CA ARG A 290 29.72 54.67 -4.24
C ARG A 290 30.72 55.72 -4.70
N GLN A 291 30.35 56.45 -5.75
CA GLN A 291 31.01 57.68 -6.16
C GLN A 291 30.88 58.75 -5.06
N PHE A 292 32.00 59.35 -4.66
CA PHE A 292 32.00 60.57 -3.86
C PHE A 292 32.09 61.78 -4.80
N GLN A 293 31.12 62.68 -4.68
CA GLN A 293 31.12 64.02 -5.25
C GLN A 293 31.48 65.00 -4.13
N MET A 294 32.60 65.70 -4.27
CA MET A 294 32.79 67.15 -4.03
C MET A 294 34.06 67.58 -4.75
#